data_AF-A0A7R9LZR4-F1
#
_entry.id   AF-A0A7R9LZR4-F1
#
_cell.length_a   1.000
_cell.length_b   1.000
_cell.length_c   1.000
_cell.angle_alpha   90.00
_cell.angle_beta   90.00
_cell.angle_gamma   90.00
#
_symmetry.space_group_name_H-M   'P 1'
#
loop_
_entity.id
_entity.type
_entity.pdbx_description
1 polymer ?
#
loop_
_entity_poly.entity_id
_entity_poly.type
_entity_poly.pdbx_seq_one_letter_code
_entity_poly.pdbx_strand_id
1 'polypeptide(L)'
;MVQNILALRFGNRQLEPTWNNEHIANVEVLFKEPFGTQGRGDYFEQYAIIRDVVQNHLLQVLALIAMERPESNDADKIRNEKLYVLQHMKDLAMEDIVLGQYVANPKGVGEAATSYTDDPKVPKNSTAATYSLVALHIDNDRWRGVPFFIRSGKATDESRVEVRVQYKPLAEDLFNGQAKRDM
;
A
#
# COMPACT_ATOMS: atom_id res chain seq x y z
N MET A 1 -3.97 3.87 -14.68
CA MET A 1 -2.92 2.89 -14.34
C MET A 1 -3.47 1.62 -13.69
N VAL A 2 -4.38 1.69 -12.72
CA VAL A 2 -4.93 0.48 -12.04
C VAL A 2 -5.50 -0.56 -13.02
N GLN A 3 -6.21 -0.14 -14.07
CA GLN A 3 -6.73 -1.05 -15.11
C GLN A 3 -5.64 -1.81 -15.88
N ASN A 4 -4.43 -1.26 -15.98
CA ASN A 4 -3.32 -1.89 -16.70
C ASN A 4 -2.69 -3.06 -15.93
N ILE A 5 -3.01 -3.23 -14.64
CA ILE A 5 -2.47 -4.34 -13.83
C ILE A 5 -2.85 -5.69 -14.44
N LEU A 6 -4.10 -5.85 -14.90
CA LEU A 6 -4.55 -7.09 -15.53
C LEU A 6 -3.86 -7.34 -16.88
N ALA A 7 -3.71 -6.29 -17.70
CA ALA A 7 -3.00 -6.37 -18.97
C ALA A 7 -1.52 -6.71 -18.76
N LEU A 8 -0.88 -6.13 -17.74
CA LEU A 8 0.49 -6.45 -17.35
C LEU A 8 0.60 -7.93 -16.94
N ARG A 9 -0.19 -8.37 -15.96
CA ARG A 9 -0.07 -9.73 -15.38
C ARG A 9 -0.47 -10.84 -16.34
N PHE A 10 -1.60 -10.68 -17.03
CA PHE A 10 -2.21 -11.76 -17.81
C PHE A 10 -2.06 -11.60 -19.32
N GLY A 11 -1.50 -10.47 -19.78
CA GLY A 11 -1.14 -10.25 -21.18
C GLY A 11 0.34 -10.55 -21.51
N ASN A 12 1.20 -10.74 -20.52
CA ASN A 12 2.65 -10.92 -20.72
C ASN A 12 3.13 -12.29 -20.21
N ARG A 13 3.51 -13.17 -21.14
CA ARG A 13 3.98 -14.53 -20.84
C ARG A 13 5.21 -14.55 -19.93
N GLN A 14 6.05 -13.52 -19.97
CA GLN A 14 7.28 -13.46 -19.18
C GLN A 14 7.01 -13.26 -17.69
N LEU A 15 5.91 -12.61 -17.32
CA LEU A 15 5.64 -12.26 -15.92
C LEU A 15 5.01 -13.40 -15.14
N GLU A 16 4.06 -14.12 -15.74
CA GLU A 16 3.23 -15.13 -15.06
C GLU A 16 4.06 -16.18 -14.27
N PRO A 17 5.12 -16.80 -14.84
CA PRO A 17 5.90 -17.82 -14.13
C PRO A 17 6.65 -17.29 -12.91
N THR A 18 6.89 -15.98 -12.86
CA THR A 18 7.67 -15.31 -11.83
C THR A 18 6.80 -14.53 -10.84
N TRP A 19 5.47 -14.56 -11.01
CA TRP A 19 4.53 -13.78 -10.19
C TRP A 19 4.05 -14.57 -8.97
N ASN A 20 4.97 -15.04 -8.15
CA ASN A 20 4.70 -15.91 -7.00
C ASN A 20 5.77 -15.78 -5.92
N ASN A 21 5.54 -16.44 -4.80
CA ASN A 21 6.40 -16.48 -3.63
C ASN A 21 7.76 -17.13 -3.87
N GLU A 22 8.01 -17.86 -4.96
CA GLU A 22 9.34 -18.38 -5.27
C GLU A 22 10.27 -17.25 -5.71
N HIS A 23 9.73 -16.24 -6.41
CA HIS A 23 10.49 -15.17 -7.07
C HIS A 23 10.32 -13.81 -6.41
N ILE A 24 9.15 -13.50 -5.86
CA ILE A 24 8.84 -12.21 -5.24
C ILE A 24 9.20 -12.26 -3.75
N ALA A 25 9.94 -11.24 -3.31
CA ALA A 25 10.31 -11.04 -1.91
C ALA A 25 9.24 -10.27 -1.15
N ASN A 26 8.68 -9.21 -1.75
CA ASN A 26 7.58 -8.43 -1.18
C ASN A 26 6.87 -7.62 -2.26
N VAL A 27 5.69 -7.12 -1.91
CA VAL A 27 4.92 -6.18 -2.72
C VAL A 27 4.60 -4.96 -1.85
N GLU A 28 4.75 -3.75 -2.38
CA GLU A 28 4.37 -2.52 -1.70
C GLU A 28 3.38 -1.70 -2.54
N VAL A 29 2.31 -1.25 -1.91
CA VAL A 29 1.37 -0.27 -2.46
C VAL A 29 1.55 1.04 -1.69
N LEU A 30 1.99 2.07 -2.40
CA LEU A 30 2.34 3.37 -1.83
C LEU A 30 1.29 4.42 -2.21
N PHE A 31 0.88 5.21 -1.22
CA PHE A 31 0.04 6.39 -1.38
C PHE A 31 0.60 7.55 -0.53
N LYS A 32 1.07 8.61 -1.19
CA LYS A 32 1.69 9.77 -0.57
C LYS A 32 1.00 11.02 -1.08
N GLU A 33 0.57 11.89 -0.17
CA GLU A 33 0.06 13.22 -0.47
C GLU A 33 0.89 14.28 0.23
N PRO A 34 1.43 15.29 -0.50
CA PRO A 34 2.33 16.28 0.08
C PRO A 34 1.61 17.37 0.88
N PHE A 35 0.29 17.29 1.00
CA PHE A 35 -0.55 18.22 1.74
C PHE A 35 -1.27 17.50 2.89
N GLY A 36 -1.65 18.27 3.91
CA GLY A 36 -2.37 17.79 5.09
C GLY A 36 -3.86 17.55 4.80
N THR A 37 -4.72 17.90 5.77
CA THR A 37 -6.18 17.76 5.64
C THR A 37 -6.86 18.98 5.04
N GLN A 38 -6.13 20.06 4.75
CA GLN A 38 -6.61 21.25 4.05
C GLN A 38 -7.94 21.81 4.64
N GLY A 39 -8.02 21.90 5.97
CA GLY A 39 -9.19 22.42 6.69
C GLY A 39 -10.41 21.47 6.75
N ARG A 40 -10.22 20.21 6.35
CA ARG A 40 -11.21 19.11 6.46
C ARG A 40 -10.86 18.14 7.61
N GLY A 41 -10.21 18.64 8.66
CA GLY A 41 -9.80 17.84 9.80
C GLY A 41 -10.96 17.16 10.53
N ASP A 42 -12.12 17.81 10.63
CA ASP A 42 -13.36 17.25 11.20
C ASP A 42 -13.85 15.97 10.52
N TYR A 43 -13.81 15.96 9.18
CA TYR A 43 -14.17 14.78 8.40
C TYR A 43 -13.11 13.69 8.60
N PHE A 44 -11.83 14.03 8.43
CA PHE A 44 -10.75 13.05 8.50
C PHE A 44 -10.63 12.40 9.89
N GLU A 45 -10.88 13.15 10.98
CA GLU A 45 -10.83 12.68 12.37
C GLU A 45 -11.70 11.44 12.61
N GLN A 46 -12.87 11.35 11.96
CA GLN A 46 -13.80 10.24 12.15
C GLN A 46 -13.30 8.92 11.54
N TYR A 47 -12.41 9.01 10.55
CA TYR A 47 -12.02 7.86 9.73
C TYR A 47 -10.55 7.48 9.92
N ALA A 48 -9.67 8.48 9.97
CA ALA A 48 -8.22 8.36 9.86
C ALA A 48 -7.77 7.68 8.55
N ILE A 49 -6.46 7.63 8.30
CA ILE A 49 -5.90 7.21 7.01
C ILE A 49 -6.30 5.78 6.59
N ILE A 50 -6.49 4.88 7.56
CA ILE A 50 -6.82 3.48 7.26
C ILE A 50 -8.21 3.36 6.62
N ARG A 51 -9.22 4.06 7.14
CA ARG A 51 -10.57 4.01 6.58
C ARG A 51 -10.73 4.95 5.38
N ASP A 52 -9.94 6.03 5.33
CA ASP A 52 -9.95 6.98 4.23
C ASP A 52 -9.48 6.35 2.92
N VAL A 53 -8.32 5.66 2.93
CA VAL A 53 -7.68 5.15 1.69
C VAL A 53 -7.23 3.69 1.72
N VAL A 54 -6.87 3.13 2.88
CA VAL A 54 -6.29 1.77 2.95
C VAL A 54 -7.34 0.70 2.72
N GLN A 55 -8.41 0.71 3.51
CA GLN A 55 -9.46 -0.33 3.52
C GLN A 55 -10.21 -0.41 2.19
N ASN A 56 -10.28 0.69 1.45
CA ASN A 56 -10.98 0.79 0.17
C ASN A 56 -9.97 0.73 -1.00
N HIS A 57 -9.46 1.86 -1.46
CA HIS A 57 -8.70 2.04 -2.69
C HIS A 57 -7.45 1.16 -2.74
N LEU A 58 -6.61 1.19 -1.70
CA LEU A 58 -5.32 0.49 -1.73
C LEU A 58 -5.50 -1.02 -1.59
N LEU A 59 -6.46 -1.47 -0.78
CA LEU A 59 -6.81 -2.89 -0.70
C LEU A 59 -7.36 -3.44 -2.02
N GLN A 60 -8.13 -2.63 -2.77
CA GLN A 60 -8.61 -3.02 -4.10
C GLN A 60 -7.47 -3.14 -5.12
N VAL A 61 -6.47 -2.26 -5.07
CA VAL A 61 -5.25 -2.37 -5.90
C VAL A 61 -4.45 -3.61 -5.54
N LEU A 62 -4.26 -3.87 -4.23
CA LEU A 62 -3.60 -5.07 -3.73
C LEU A 62 -4.29 -6.35 -4.24
N ALA A 63 -5.62 -6.42 -4.13
CA ALA A 63 -6.38 -7.58 -4.62
C ALA A 63 -6.15 -7.84 -6.12
N LEU A 64 -6.04 -6.79 -6.96
CA LEU A 64 -5.72 -6.94 -8.38
C LEU A 64 -4.28 -7.46 -8.63
N ILE A 65 -3.34 -7.08 -7.77
CA ILE A 65 -1.95 -7.55 -7.83
C ILE A 65 -1.83 -9.02 -7.42
N ALA A 66 -2.62 -9.43 -6.42
CA ALA A 66 -2.49 -10.74 -5.79
C ALA A 66 -3.41 -11.82 -6.38
N MET A 67 -4.51 -11.45 -7.05
CA MET A 67 -5.52 -12.40 -7.56
C MET A 67 -4.93 -13.45 -8.51
N GLU A 68 -5.57 -14.61 -8.61
CA GLU A 68 -5.26 -15.57 -9.68
C GLU A 68 -5.73 -15.05 -11.04
N ARG A 69 -5.33 -15.76 -12.10
CA ARG A 69 -5.84 -15.45 -13.45
C ARG A 69 -7.32 -15.81 -13.49
N PRO A 70 -8.22 -14.84 -13.79
CA PRO A 70 -9.63 -15.15 -13.92
C PRO A 70 -9.87 -15.95 -15.21
N GLU A 71 -10.94 -16.76 -15.21
CA GLU A 71 -11.37 -17.54 -16.38
C GLU A 71 -11.61 -16.68 -17.64
N SER A 72 -12.06 -15.43 -17.43
CA SER A 72 -12.32 -14.45 -18.48
C SER A 72 -12.13 -13.03 -17.95
N ASN A 73 -12.25 -12.02 -18.82
CA ASN A 73 -12.22 -10.60 -18.44
C ASN A 73 -13.61 -10.08 -17.99
N ASP A 74 -14.54 -10.98 -17.66
CA ASP A 74 -15.86 -10.60 -17.17
C ASP A 74 -15.77 -10.07 -15.73
N ALA A 75 -16.58 -9.06 -15.41
CA ALA A 75 -16.52 -8.37 -14.12
C ALA A 75 -16.68 -9.32 -12.92
N ASP A 76 -17.60 -10.29 -13.01
CA ASP A 76 -17.84 -11.26 -11.95
C ASP A 76 -16.67 -12.24 -11.78
N LYS A 77 -16.01 -12.64 -12.87
CA LYS A 77 -14.84 -13.53 -12.81
C LYS A 77 -13.67 -12.82 -12.15
N ILE A 78 -13.43 -11.55 -12.51
CA ILE A 78 -12.42 -10.72 -11.83
C ILE A 78 -12.76 -10.53 -10.35
N ARG A 79 -14.04 -10.27 -10.04
CA ARG A 79 -14.49 -10.08 -8.66
C ARG A 79 -14.26 -11.33 -7.81
N ASN A 80 -14.51 -12.52 -8.36
CA ASN A 80 -14.30 -13.78 -7.66
C ASN A 80 -12.84 -13.98 -7.28
N GLU A 81 -11.90 -13.72 -8.18
CA GLU A 81 -10.47 -13.87 -7.86
C GLU A 81 -9.97 -12.83 -6.86
N LYS A 82 -10.51 -11.61 -6.89
CA LYS A 82 -10.26 -10.61 -5.85
C LYS A 82 -10.81 -11.05 -4.50
N LEU A 83 -12.02 -11.61 -4.48
CA LEU A 83 -12.64 -12.13 -3.25
C LEU A 83 -11.82 -13.29 -2.69
N TYR A 84 -11.32 -14.19 -3.55
CA TYR A 84 -10.46 -15.30 -3.15
C TYR A 84 -9.22 -14.79 -2.38
N VAL A 85 -8.55 -13.75 -2.87
CA VAL A 85 -7.43 -13.12 -2.14
C VAL A 85 -7.85 -12.63 -0.76
N LEU A 86 -8.94 -11.87 -0.68
CA LEU A 86 -9.38 -11.27 0.58
C LEU A 86 -9.79 -12.33 1.61
N GLN A 87 -10.38 -13.45 1.16
CA GLN A 87 -10.73 -14.58 2.03
C GLN A 87 -9.52 -15.33 2.60
N HIS A 88 -8.37 -15.24 1.93
CA HIS A 88 -7.11 -15.87 2.36
C HIS A 88 -6.18 -14.87 3.06
N MET A 89 -6.58 -13.61 3.25
CA MET A 89 -5.82 -12.68 4.06
C MET A 89 -5.92 -13.04 5.54
N LYS A 90 -4.78 -13.02 6.23
CA LYS A 90 -4.75 -13.16 7.69
C LYS A 90 -5.29 -11.89 8.34
N ASP A 91 -5.90 -12.07 9.50
CA ASP A 91 -6.28 -10.96 10.36
C ASP A 91 -5.05 -10.13 10.72
N LEU A 92 -5.23 -8.81 10.76
CA LEU A 92 -4.17 -7.87 11.11
C LEU A 92 -3.84 -7.94 12.60
N ALA A 93 -2.58 -8.15 12.92
CA ALA A 93 -2.06 -7.99 14.27
C ALA A 93 -1.50 -6.56 14.46
N MET A 94 -1.50 -6.06 15.70
CA MET A 94 -0.99 -4.71 15.99
C MET A 94 0.52 -4.58 15.70
N GLU A 95 1.27 -5.67 15.79
CA GLU A 95 2.71 -5.72 15.46
C GLU A 95 2.99 -5.53 13.97
N ASP A 96 2.00 -5.77 13.10
CA ASP A 96 2.09 -5.56 11.65
C ASP A 96 1.76 -4.11 11.23
N ILE A 97 1.53 -3.22 12.20
CA ILE A 97 1.01 -1.87 11.94
C ILE A 97 1.92 -0.81 12.58
N VAL A 98 2.36 0.13 11.75
CA VAL A 98 2.95 1.39 12.22
C VAL A 98 1.98 2.52 11.89
N LEU A 99 1.69 3.36 12.88
CA LEU A 99 0.85 4.54 12.73
C LEU A 99 1.67 5.80 13.00
N GLY A 100 1.33 6.89 12.31
CA GLY A 100 1.91 8.20 12.54
C GLY A 100 0.89 9.31 12.41
N GLN A 101 1.19 10.46 13.00
CA GLN A 101 0.44 11.70 12.86
C GLN A 101 1.43 12.81 12.53
N TYR A 102 1.17 13.60 11.47
CA TYR A 102 2.09 14.65 11.06
C TYR A 102 2.08 15.82 12.05
N VAL A 103 3.25 16.42 12.23
CA VAL A 103 3.48 17.59 13.09
C VAL A 103 4.10 18.72 12.28
N ALA A 104 4.01 19.94 12.80
CA ALA A 104 4.59 21.12 12.18
C ALA A 104 6.08 20.93 11.88
N ASN A 105 6.49 21.28 10.65
CA ASN A 105 7.90 21.44 10.31
C ASN A 105 8.36 22.83 10.82
N PRO A 106 9.31 22.92 11.77
CA PRO A 106 9.77 24.21 12.33
C PRO A 106 10.41 25.15 11.29
N LYS A 107 10.85 24.60 10.15
CA LYS A 107 11.40 25.34 9.01
C LYS A 107 10.41 25.48 7.86
N GLY A 108 9.20 24.95 8.01
CA GLY A 108 8.14 25.01 7.01
C GLY A 108 7.51 26.39 6.95
N VAL A 109 6.80 26.66 5.85
CA VAL A 109 5.97 27.85 5.66
C VAL A 109 4.57 27.42 5.25
N GLY A 110 3.56 28.24 5.53
CA GLY A 110 2.16 27.92 5.24
C GLY A 110 1.70 26.65 5.95
N GLU A 111 1.01 25.74 5.24
CA GLU A 111 0.49 24.50 5.82
C GLU A 111 1.57 23.59 6.40
N ALA A 112 2.80 23.61 5.86
CA ALA A 112 3.90 22.80 6.38
C ALA A 112 4.34 23.20 7.80
N ALA A 113 4.01 24.43 8.22
CA ALA A 113 4.29 24.93 9.57
C ALA A 113 3.19 24.56 10.59
N THR A 114 2.20 23.75 10.19
CA THR A 114 1.08 23.34 11.05
C THR A 114 1.08 21.84 11.30
N SER A 115 0.71 21.44 12.50
CA SER A 115 0.47 20.05 12.89
C SER A 115 -0.97 19.65 12.61
N TYR A 116 -1.27 18.35 12.58
CA TYR A 116 -2.65 17.90 12.42
C TYR A 116 -3.60 18.47 13.49
N THR A 117 -3.15 18.51 14.74
CA THR A 117 -3.91 19.07 15.88
C THR A 117 -3.97 20.59 15.89
N ASP A 118 -3.29 21.29 14.97
CA ASP A 118 -3.40 22.75 14.84
C ASP A 118 -4.64 23.17 14.04
N ASP A 119 -5.24 22.26 13.26
CA ASP A 119 -6.56 22.47 12.64
C ASP A 119 -7.60 22.72 13.76
N PRO A 120 -8.30 23.87 13.76
CA PRO A 120 -9.26 24.22 14.82
C PRO A 120 -10.45 23.25 14.90
N LYS A 121 -10.67 22.44 13.85
CA LYS A 121 -11.73 21.43 13.80
C LYS A 121 -11.30 20.07 14.35
N VAL A 122 -10.03 19.91 14.73
CA VAL A 122 -9.46 18.67 15.28
C VAL A 122 -9.27 18.80 16.79
N PRO A 123 -9.67 17.80 17.61
CA PRO A 123 -9.38 17.78 19.03
C PRO A 123 -7.87 17.86 19.32
N LYS A 124 -7.46 18.68 20.30
CA LYS A 124 -6.03 18.85 20.64
C LYS A 124 -5.34 17.58 21.15
N ASN A 125 -6.11 16.60 21.61
CA ASN A 125 -5.65 15.28 22.06
C ASN A 125 -5.94 14.16 21.05
N SER A 126 -6.24 14.50 19.79
CA SER A 126 -6.54 13.51 18.75
C SER A 126 -5.36 12.55 18.54
N THR A 127 -5.69 11.26 18.42
CA THR A 127 -4.76 10.19 18.06
C THR A 127 -5.04 9.67 16.65
N ALA A 128 -5.77 10.41 15.81
CA ALA A 128 -6.08 9.99 14.46
C ALA A 128 -4.79 9.85 13.63
N ALA A 129 -4.60 8.68 13.03
CA ALA A 129 -3.45 8.40 12.20
C ALA A 129 -3.57 9.11 10.84
N THR A 130 -2.60 9.95 10.52
CA THR A 130 -2.46 10.58 9.19
C THR A 130 -1.45 9.84 8.30
N TYR A 131 -0.76 8.85 8.88
CA TYR A 131 0.17 7.95 8.22
C TYR A 131 -0.05 6.54 8.72
N SER A 132 0.10 5.55 7.84
CA SER A 132 0.20 4.15 8.20
C SER A 132 1.18 3.39 7.31
N LEU A 133 1.83 2.38 7.90
CA LEU A 133 2.45 1.27 7.20
C LEU A 133 1.81 0.00 7.74
N VAL A 134 1.20 -0.78 6.86
CA VAL A 134 0.47 -2.01 7.22
C VAL A 134 1.10 -3.18 6.48
N ALA A 135 1.55 -4.20 7.22
CA ALA A 135 1.98 -5.47 6.66
C ALA A 135 0.80 -6.45 6.60
N LEU A 136 0.55 -7.02 5.42
CA LEU A 136 -0.53 -7.95 5.14
C LEU A 136 0.06 -9.26 4.64
N HIS A 137 -0.60 -10.36 5.00
CA HIS A 137 -0.19 -11.71 4.62
C HIS A 137 -1.36 -12.45 3.99
N ILE A 138 -1.14 -13.03 2.82
CA ILE A 138 -2.13 -13.84 2.10
C ILE A 138 -1.70 -15.31 2.21
N ASP A 139 -2.52 -16.13 2.87
CA ASP A 139 -2.26 -17.55 3.09
C ASP A 139 -2.86 -18.40 1.96
N ASN A 140 -2.24 -18.31 0.79
CA ASN A 140 -2.48 -19.22 -0.33
C ASN A 140 -1.15 -19.66 -0.94
N ASP A 141 -1.17 -20.63 -1.85
CA ASP A 141 0.06 -21.22 -2.37
C ASP A 141 0.93 -20.21 -3.15
N ARG A 142 0.30 -19.24 -3.85
CA ARG A 142 1.03 -18.21 -4.60
C ARG A 142 1.79 -17.25 -3.70
N TRP A 143 1.24 -16.88 -2.53
CA TRP A 143 1.74 -15.76 -1.73
C TRP A 143 2.21 -16.12 -0.33
N ARG A 144 2.09 -17.37 0.11
CA ARG A 144 2.55 -17.79 1.44
C ARG A 144 4.01 -17.36 1.65
N GLY A 145 4.24 -16.62 2.73
CA GLY A 145 5.56 -16.11 3.12
C GLY A 145 5.98 -14.79 2.48
N VAL A 146 5.17 -14.20 1.58
CA VAL A 146 5.43 -12.89 0.97
C VAL A 146 4.63 -11.81 1.71
N PRO A 147 5.30 -10.83 2.35
CA PRO A 147 4.61 -9.70 2.94
C PRO A 147 4.14 -8.72 1.86
N PHE A 148 2.92 -8.23 2.04
CA PHE A 148 2.34 -7.13 1.27
C PHE A 148 2.28 -5.88 2.16
N PHE A 149 3.00 -4.84 1.77
CA PHE A 149 2.98 -3.57 2.48
C PHE A 149 1.99 -2.61 1.84
N ILE A 150 1.18 -1.94 2.66
CA ILE A 150 0.47 -0.73 2.26
C ILE A 150 1.04 0.42 3.06
N ARG A 151 1.70 1.36 2.38
CA ARG A 151 2.21 2.59 2.98
C ARG A 151 1.34 3.76 2.51
N SER A 152 0.72 4.46 3.45
CA SER A 152 -0.16 5.58 3.14
C SER A 152 0.11 6.77 4.05
N GLY A 153 0.07 8.00 3.52
CA GLY A 153 0.27 9.18 4.35
C GLY A 153 -0.09 10.50 3.69
N LYS A 154 -0.53 11.44 4.53
CA LYS A 154 -0.69 12.87 4.22
C LYS A 154 0.47 13.69 4.80
N ALA A 155 0.69 14.89 4.26
CA ALA A 155 1.82 15.76 4.57
C ALA A 155 3.19 15.08 4.37
N THR A 156 3.33 14.31 3.28
CA THR A 156 4.58 13.66 2.89
C THR A 156 5.47 14.57 2.03
N ASP A 157 6.65 14.09 1.66
CA ASP A 157 7.64 14.79 0.83
C ASP A 157 7.22 15.03 -0.63
N GLU A 158 6.38 14.16 -1.19
CA GLU A 158 5.92 14.23 -2.58
C GLU A 158 4.51 13.66 -2.75
N SER A 159 3.90 13.90 -3.92
CA SER A 159 2.71 13.19 -4.36
C SER A 159 3.11 11.94 -5.13
N ARG A 160 2.74 10.76 -4.63
CA ARG A 160 3.11 9.50 -5.27
C ARG A 160 2.08 8.42 -5.00
N VAL A 161 1.63 7.77 -6.08
CA VAL A 161 0.85 6.54 -6.02
C VAL A 161 1.58 5.49 -6.84
N GLU A 162 2.06 4.45 -6.18
CA GLU A 162 2.95 3.46 -6.79
C GLU A 162 2.62 2.05 -6.31
N VAL A 163 2.83 1.08 -7.20
CA VAL A 163 2.91 -0.33 -6.85
C VAL A 163 4.32 -0.79 -7.16
N ARG A 164 4.98 -1.38 -6.17
CA ARG A 164 6.31 -1.96 -6.29
C ARG A 164 6.25 -3.45 -6.04
N VAL A 165 6.90 -4.21 -6.91
CA VAL A 165 7.09 -5.65 -6.75
C VAL A 165 8.58 -5.91 -6.68
N GLN A 166 9.05 -6.29 -5.49
CA GLN A 166 10.46 -6.54 -5.25
C GLN A 166 10.75 -8.02 -5.44
N TYR A 167 11.59 -8.36 -6.41
CA TYR A 167 12.08 -9.73 -6.60
C TYR A 167 13.16 -10.09 -5.58
N LYS A 168 13.23 -11.38 -5.26
CA LYS A 168 14.28 -11.97 -4.42
C LYS A 168 15.66 -11.83 -5.06
N PRO A 169 16.73 -11.91 -4.25
CA PRO A 169 18.08 -12.02 -4.78
C PRO A 169 18.28 -13.23 -5.68
N LEU A 170 19.17 -13.07 -6.66
CA LEU A 170 19.83 -14.20 -7.29
C LEU A 170 20.65 -14.95 -6.23
N ALA A 171 20.71 -16.28 -6.36
CA ALA A 171 21.44 -17.14 -5.42
C ALA A 171 22.94 -16.80 -5.38
N GLU A 172 23.52 -16.43 -6.52
CA GLU A 172 24.88 -15.91 -6.62
C GLU A 172 24.83 -14.46 -7.09
N ASP A 173 25.43 -13.57 -6.31
CA ASP A 173 25.57 -12.16 -6.67
C ASP A 173 26.92 -11.93 -7.37
N LEU A 174 26.89 -11.92 -8.69
CA LEU A 174 28.05 -11.64 -9.53
C LEU A 174 28.64 -10.23 -9.30
N PHE A 175 27.87 -9.31 -8.69
CA PHE A 175 28.26 -7.92 -8.51
C PHE A 175 28.67 -7.58 -7.08
N ASN A 176 28.82 -8.57 -6.18
CA ASN A 176 29.32 -8.38 -4.81
C ASN A 176 28.61 -7.25 -4.04
N GLY A 177 27.29 -7.16 -4.16
CA GLY A 177 26.45 -6.15 -3.50
C GLY A 177 26.43 -4.78 -4.17
N GLN A 178 27.12 -4.58 -5.30
CA GLN A 178 27.09 -3.32 -6.04
C GLN A 178 25.81 -3.14 -6.87
N ALA A 179 25.15 -4.24 -7.24
CA ALA A 179 23.85 -4.21 -7.88
C ALA A 179 22.78 -3.80 -6.84
N LYS A 180 22.56 -2.49 -6.71
CA LYS A 180 21.52 -1.96 -5.84
C LYS A 180 20.14 -2.28 -6.38
N ARG A 181 19.28 -2.76 -5.49
CA ARG A 181 17.84 -2.86 -5.72
C ARG A 181 17.24 -1.70 -4.93
N ASP A 182 17.12 -0.56 -5.58
CA ASP A 182 16.66 0.65 -4.91
C ASP A 182 15.23 0.44 -4.39
N MET A 183 15.01 0.73 -3.10
CA MET A 183 13.71 0.90 -2.45
C MET A 183 13.20 2.31 -2.74
#